data_AF-A0AAN9I9T3-F1
#
_entry.id   AF-A0AAN9I9T3-F1
#
_cell.length_a   1.000
_cell.length_b   1.000
_cell.length_c   1.000
_cell.angle_alpha   90.00
_cell.angle_beta   90.00
_cell.angle_gamma   90.00
#
_symmetry.space_group_name_H-M   'P 1'
#
loop_
_entity.id
_entity.type
_entity.pdbx_description
1 polymer ?
#
loop_
_entity_poly.entity_id
_entity_poly.type
_entity_poly.pdbx_seq_one_letter_code
_entity_poly.pdbx_strand_id
1 'polypeptide(L)'
;MGPETSMSFAFMLTVLLFNLVVGVLSADKYSRDEFPADFVFGSATSAYQVEGAAKEDGRTPSIWDTFAHAGYSYGANGDVACDEYHKYKEDVRLMVETGLDAYRFSISWSRLIPTIILITNLYTLWETKF
;
A
#
# COMPACT_ATOMS: atom_id res chain seq x y z
N MET A 1 -29.80 32.65 -28.67
CA MET A 1 -30.09 32.48 -27.24
C MET A 1 -30.39 33.85 -26.67
N GLY A 2 -31.59 34.05 -26.11
CA GLY A 2 -31.99 35.35 -25.54
C GLY A 2 -31.23 35.66 -24.25
N PRO A 3 -31.16 36.94 -23.82
CA PRO A 3 -30.49 37.36 -22.59
C PRO A 3 -30.96 36.56 -21.35
N GLU A 4 -32.24 36.20 -21.31
CA GLU A 4 -32.83 35.29 -20.31
C GLU A 4 -32.17 33.91 -20.22
N THR A 5 -31.82 33.28 -21.34
CA THR A 5 -31.12 31.97 -21.32
C THR A 5 -29.68 32.10 -20.80
N SER A 6 -28.97 33.18 -21.16
CA SER A 6 -27.61 33.45 -20.67
C SER A 6 -27.57 33.68 -19.15
N MET A 7 -28.56 34.42 -18.63
CA MET A 7 -28.69 34.72 -17.20
C MET A 7 -28.98 33.47 -16.36
N SER A 8 -29.72 32.49 -16.89
CA SER A 8 -29.98 31.20 -16.24
C SER A 8 -28.73 30.32 -16.13
N PHE A 9 -27.89 30.28 -17.19
CA PHE A 9 -26.61 29.55 -17.14
C PHE A 9 -25.62 30.17 -16.16
N ALA A 10 -25.53 31.50 -16.12
CA ALA A 10 -24.67 32.20 -15.17
C ALA A 10 -25.08 31.91 -13.71
N PHE A 11 -26.39 31.87 -13.43
CA PHE A 11 -26.92 31.51 -12.11
C PHE A 11 -26.64 30.06 -11.72
N MET A 12 -26.81 29.10 -12.64
CA MET A 12 -26.46 27.69 -12.39
C MET A 12 -24.96 27.52 -12.11
N LEU A 13 -24.11 28.25 -12.84
CA LEU A 13 -22.66 28.22 -12.64
C LEU A 13 -22.25 28.82 -11.29
N THR A 14 -22.87 29.93 -10.86
CA THR A 14 -22.57 30.53 -9.55
C THR A 14 -23.02 29.64 -8.41
N VAL A 15 -24.19 28.98 -8.52
CA VAL A 15 -24.64 27.99 -7.54
C VAL A 15 -23.68 26.80 -7.48
N LEU A 16 -23.23 26.27 -8.63
CA LEU A 16 -22.26 25.17 -8.67
C LEU A 16 -20.93 25.56 -8.01
N LEU A 17 -20.39 26.73 -8.36
CA LEU A 17 -19.15 27.26 -7.78
C LEU A 17 -19.29 27.50 -6.28
N PHE A 18 -20.43 28.03 -5.83
CA PHE A 18 -20.71 28.22 -4.41
C PHE A 18 -20.77 26.89 -3.66
N ASN A 19 -21.45 25.86 -4.20
CA ASN A 19 -21.49 24.53 -3.58
C ASN A 19 -20.10 23.87 -3.53
N LEU A 20 -19.29 24.05 -4.57
CA LEU A 20 -17.88 23.63 -4.57
C LEU A 20 -17.06 24.33 -3.49
N VAL A 21 -17.20 25.65 -3.37
CA VAL A 21 -16.51 26.44 -2.33
C VAL A 21 -16.98 26.03 -0.93
N VAL A 22 -18.28 25.87 -0.70
CA VAL A 22 -18.81 25.38 0.58
C VAL A 22 -18.29 23.98 0.87
N GLY A 23 -18.28 23.06 -0.10
CA GLY A 23 -17.72 21.71 0.10
C GLY A 23 -16.23 21.70 0.46
N VAL A 24 -15.44 22.59 -0.14
CA VAL A 24 -14.00 22.75 0.20
C VAL A 24 -13.81 23.38 1.58
N LEU A 25 -14.66 24.35 1.96
CA LEU A 25 -14.59 25.02 3.26
C LEU A 25 -15.16 24.18 4.41
N SER A 26 -16.09 23.27 4.12
CA SER A 26 -16.72 22.36 5.08
C SER A 26 -15.95 21.04 5.27
N ALA A 27 -14.75 20.92 4.73
CA ALA A 27 -13.89 19.79 5.04
C ALA A 27 -13.47 19.88 6.52
N ASP A 28 -14.07 19.04 7.36
CA ASP A 28 -13.70 18.93 8.77
C ASP A 28 -12.21 18.57 8.87
N LYS A 29 -11.45 19.45 9.53
CA LYS A 29 -10.04 19.24 9.82
C LYS A 29 -9.94 18.50 11.15
N TYR A 30 -9.86 17.17 11.08
CA TYR A 30 -9.54 16.39 12.27
C TYR A 30 -8.07 16.60 12.66
N SER A 31 -7.82 16.67 13.97
CA SER A 31 -6.48 16.80 14.53
C SER A 31 -6.18 15.69 15.53
N ARG A 32 -4.89 15.44 15.81
CA ARG A 32 -4.48 14.37 16.72
C ARG A 32 -5.01 14.57 18.14
N ASP A 33 -5.29 15.81 18.55
CA ASP A 33 -5.80 16.16 19.88
C ASP A 33 -7.25 15.69 20.13
N GLU A 34 -7.96 15.26 19.08
CA GLU A 34 -9.31 14.69 19.20
C GLU A 34 -9.30 13.19 19.56
N PHE A 35 -8.13 12.57 19.61
CA PHE A 35 -7.93 11.16 19.93
C PHE A 35 -7.25 11.02 21.30
N PRO A 36 -7.42 9.87 21.99
CA PRO A 36 -6.65 9.58 23.21
C PRO A 36 -5.15 9.76 22.98
N ALA A 37 -4.42 10.21 24.00
CA ALA A 37 -2.98 10.48 23.91
C ALA A 37 -2.14 9.23 23.54
N ASP A 38 -2.67 8.04 23.79
CA ASP A 38 -2.08 6.74 23.46
C ASP A 38 -2.62 6.14 22.14
N PHE A 39 -3.43 6.89 21.39
CA PHE A 39 -3.90 6.45 20.08
C PHE A 39 -2.76 6.38 19.07
N VAL A 40 -2.68 5.28 18.34
CA VAL A 40 -1.62 4.98 17.38
C VAL A 40 -2.10 5.25 15.96
N PHE A 41 -1.47 6.19 15.26
CA PHE A 41 -1.67 6.39 13.83
C PHE A 41 -0.56 5.70 13.05
N GLY A 42 -0.91 4.97 12.02
CA GLY A 42 0.09 4.24 11.24
C GLY A 42 -0.31 4.04 9.79
N SER A 43 0.62 3.50 9.02
CA SER A 43 0.42 3.05 7.64
C SER A 43 0.62 1.54 7.54
N ALA A 44 0.21 0.95 6.42
CA ALA A 44 0.37 -0.48 6.20
C ALA A 44 0.67 -0.84 4.75
N THR A 45 1.45 -1.91 4.57
CA THR A 45 1.81 -2.49 3.28
C THR A 45 1.73 -4.02 3.31
N SER A 46 1.86 -4.65 2.15
CA SER A 46 2.10 -6.10 2.05
C SER A 46 3.23 -6.39 1.07
N ALA A 47 4.03 -7.40 1.40
CA ALA A 47 5.32 -7.69 0.76
C ALA A 47 5.27 -7.69 -0.77
N TYR A 48 4.36 -8.46 -1.38
CA TYR A 48 4.29 -8.58 -2.84
C TYR A 48 3.91 -7.26 -3.53
N GLN A 49 3.19 -6.37 -2.84
CA GLN A 49 2.74 -5.10 -3.41
C GLN A 49 3.84 -4.04 -3.46
N VAL A 50 4.87 -4.17 -2.61
CA VAL A 50 5.83 -3.07 -2.35
C VAL A 50 7.29 -3.47 -2.45
N GLU A 51 7.67 -4.70 -2.05
CA GLU A 51 9.08 -5.09 -1.94
C GLU A 51 9.79 -5.07 -3.30
N GLY A 52 9.23 -5.73 -4.30
CA GLY A 52 9.97 -6.01 -5.54
C GLY A 52 11.12 -6.99 -5.32
N ALA A 53 12.20 -6.80 -6.08
CA ALA A 53 13.40 -7.64 -6.05
C ALA A 53 13.05 -9.14 -6.11
N ALA A 54 12.14 -9.49 -7.03
CA ALA A 54 11.47 -10.78 -7.04
C ALA A 54 12.40 -11.98 -7.26
N LYS A 55 13.61 -11.75 -7.80
CA LYS A 55 14.62 -12.76 -8.16
C LYS A 55 15.95 -12.55 -7.45
N GLU A 56 15.99 -11.72 -6.41
CA GLU A 56 17.21 -11.35 -5.70
C GLU A 56 17.33 -12.09 -4.37
N ASP A 57 18.57 -12.24 -3.91
CA ASP A 57 18.94 -12.77 -2.58
C ASP A 57 18.22 -14.07 -2.18
N GLY A 58 17.98 -14.94 -3.16
CA GLY A 58 17.42 -16.27 -2.94
C GLY A 58 15.91 -16.32 -2.72
N ARG A 59 15.17 -15.21 -2.92
CA ARG A 59 13.70 -15.25 -2.97
C ARG A 59 13.24 -16.20 -4.08
N THR A 60 12.29 -17.08 -3.77
CA THR A 60 11.62 -17.90 -4.79
C THR A 60 10.26 -17.34 -5.18
N PRO A 61 9.72 -17.74 -6.35
CA PRO A 61 8.40 -17.31 -6.78
C PRO A 61 7.30 -17.73 -5.78
N SER A 62 6.45 -16.79 -5.42
CA SER A 62 5.19 -17.05 -4.72
C SER A 62 4.06 -17.37 -5.73
N ILE A 63 2.89 -17.75 -5.21
CA ILE A 63 1.70 -17.94 -6.05
C ILE A 63 1.31 -16.67 -6.84
N TRP A 64 1.58 -15.48 -6.28
CA TRP A 64 1.27 -14.21 -6.92
C TRP A 64 2.21 -13.92 -8.10
N ASP A 65 3.48 -14.30 -7.99
CA ASP A 65 4.42 -14.23 -9.12
C ASP A 65 3.90 -15.12 -10.27
N THR A 66 3.58 -16.38 -9.99
CA THR A 66 3.05 -17.30 -11.00
C THR A 66 1.76 -16.80 -11.62
N PHE A 67 0.83 -16.31 -10.81
CA PHE A 67 -0.46 -15.77 -11.27
C PHE A 67 -0.26 -14.55 -12.19
N ALA A 68 0.58 -13.60 -11.79
CA ALA A 68 0.81 -12.40 -12.56
C ALA A 68 1.55 -12.68 -13.88
N HIS A 69 2.60 -13.51 -13.85
CA HIS A 69 3.35 -13.91 -15.05
C HIS A 69 2.56 -14.80 -16.00
N ALA A 70 1.49 -15.46 -15.52
CA ALA A 70 0.52 -16.15 -16.36
C ALA A 70 -0.48 -15.20 -17.06
N GLY A 71 -0.39 -13.89 -16.83
CA GLY A 71 -1.20 -12.87 -17.51
C GLY A 71 -2.52 -12.53 -16.82
N TYR A 72 -2.76 -13.03 -15.60
CA TYR A 72 -4.03 -12.83 -14.90
C TYR A 72 -4.12 -11.49 -14.13
N SER A 73 -3.09 -10.65 -14.20
CA SER A 73 -2.98 -9.35 -13.55
C SER A 73 -2.98 -8.18 -14.54
N TYR A 74 -3.61 -8.36 -15.72
CA TYR A 74 -3.71 -7.32 -16.75
C TYR A 74 -2.35 -6.75 -17.21
N GLY A 75 -1.30 -7.59 -17.21
CA GLY A 75 0.05 -7.21 -17.60
C GLY A 75 0.89 -6.56 -16.49
N ALA A 76 0.34 -6.31 -15.30
CA ALA A 76 1.10 -5.82 -14.15
C ALA A 76 1.75 -6.97 -13.36
N ASN A 77 2.88 -6.74 -12.68
CA ASN A 77 3.48 -7.74 -11.79
C ASN A 77 4.22 -7.05 -10.62
N GLY A 78 4.62 -7.85 -9.63
CA GLY A 78 5.37 -7.39 -8.46
C GLY A 78 6.88 -7.54 -8.60
N ASP A 79 7.43 -7.65 -9.82
CA ASP A 79 8.86 -7.95 -9.99
C ASP A 79 9.74 -6.84 -9.40
N VAL A 80 9.30 -5.59 -9.56
CA VAL A 80 9.96 -4.37 -9.05
C VAL A 80 9.08 -3.62 -8.03
N ALA A 81 7.76 -3.58 -8.24
CA ALA A 81 6.83 -2.83 -7.39
C ALA A 81 7.26 -1.36 -7.17
N CYS A 82 7.17 -0.84 -5.95
CA CYS A 82 7.75 0.47 -5.58
C CYS A 82 9.21 0.35 -5.08
N ASP A 83 9.76 -0.86 -5.09
CA ASP A 83 11.16 -1.17 -4.76
C ASP A 83 11.50 -0.92 -3.27
N GLU A 84 10.55 -1.18 -2.37
CA GLU A 84 10.76 -1.07 -0.91
C GLU A 84 11.89 -2.00 -0.42
N TYR A 85 12.17 -3.11 -1.12
CA TYR A 85 13.30 -3.97 -0.78
C TYR A 85 14.64 -3.23 -0.76
N HIS A 86 14.86 -2.33 -1.71
CA HIS A 86 16.06 -1.50 -1.76
C HIS A 86 15.90 -0.17 -1.02
N LYS A 87 14.67 0.35 -0.93
CA LYS A 87 14.35 1.70 -0.45
C LYS A 87 13.70 1.75 0.93
N TYR A 88 13.69 0.65 1.68
CA TYR A 88 13.04 0.60 2.99
C TYR A 88 13.55 1.68 3.97
N LYS A 89 14.79 2.16 3.80
CA LYS A 89 15.34 3.25 4.63
C LYS A 89 14.66 4.57 4.33
N GLU A 90 14.41 4.87 3.06
CA GLU A 90 13.65 6.02 2.62
C GLU A 90 12.20 5.93 3.10
N ASP A 91 11.60 4.74 3.02
CA ASP A 91 10.22 4.52 3.48
C ASP A 91 10.10 4.74 5.00
N VAL A 92 11.05 4.21 5.80
CA VAL A 92 11.13 4.48 7.24
C VAL A 92 11.31 5.97 7.53
N ARG A 93 12.15 6.67 6.76
CA ARG A 93 12.34 8.11 6.91
C ARG A 93 11.02 8.87 6.66
N LEU A 94 10.30 8.54 5.59
CA LEU A 94 9.02 9.16 5.26
C LEU A 94 7.97 8.95 6.35
N MET A 95 7.93 7.78 6.99
CA MET A 95 7.01 7.51 8.09
C MET A 95 7.28 8.40 9.30
N VAL A 96 8.56 8.57 9.65
CA VAL A 96 8.97 9.47 10.73
C VAL A 96 8.63 10.92 10.40
N GLU A 97 8.95 11.37 9.18
CA GLU A 97 8.67 12.74 8.73
C GLU A 97 7.17 13.06 8.66
N THR A 98 6.34 12.05 8.37
CA THR A 98 4.86 12.18 8.35
C THR A 98 4.26 12.19 9.75
N GLY A 99 5.01 11.82 10.79
CA GLY A 99 4.51 11.74 12.17
C GLY A 99 3.63 10.51 12.43
N LEU A 100 3.92 9.39 11.77
CA LEU A 100 3.28 8.10 12.04
C LEU A 100 3.92 7.41 13.25
N ASP A 101 3.10 6.79 14.08
CA ASP A 101 3.48 6.07 15.28
C ASP A 101 3.78 4.59 15.02
N ALA A 102 3.18 4.02 13.97
CA ALA A 102 3.33 2.60 13.64
C ALA A 102 3.41 2.33 12.13
N TYR A 103 4.11 1.25 11.80
CA TYR A 103 4.14 0.68 10.47
C TYR A 103 3.80 -0.80 10.51
N ARG A 104 2.76 -1.19 9.79
CA ARG A 104 2.38 -2.60 9.63
C ARG A 104 2.79 -3.10 8.24
N PHE A 105 3.77 -3.99 8.19
CA PHE A 105 4.15 -4.68 6.96
C PHE A 105 3.98 -6.19 7.12
N SER A 106 3.90 -6.91 6.00
CA SER A 106 3.94 -8.37 6.00
C SER A 106 5.30 -8.87 5.54
N ILE A 107 5.72 -10.05 5.98
CA ILE A 107 6.98 -10.64 5.52
C ILE A 107 6.71 -11.60 4.35
N SER A 108 7.50 -11.49 3.28
CA SER A 108 7.45 -12.45 2.16
C SER A 108 7.90 -13.85 2.60
N TRP A 109 6.97 -14.80 2.65
CA TRP A 109 7.28 -16.19 2.99
C TRP A 109 8.27 -16.82 2.00
N SER A 110 8.10 -16.56 0.70
CA SER A 110 9.00 -17.11 -0.33
C SER A 110 10.40 -16.50 -0.31
N ARG A 111 10.60 -15.41 0.45
CA ARG A 111 11.92 -14.85 0.73
C ARG A 111 12.55 -15.48 1.99
N LEU A 112 11.78 -15.66 3.06
CA LEU A 112 12.28 -16.27 4.30
C LEU A 112 12.50 -17.78 4.20
N ILE A 113 11.54 -18.49 3.58
CA ILE A 113 11.53 -19.95 3.45
C ILE A 113 11.36 -20.27 1.97
N PRO A 114 12.45 -20.14 1.18
CA PRO A 114 12.39 -20.23 -0.27
C PRO A 114 12.08 -21.64 -0.80
N THR A 115 12.11 -22.69 0.04
CA THR A 115 11.86 -24.06 -0.42
C THR A 115 11.15 -24.90 0.64
N ILE A 116 10.10 -25.63 0.23
CA ILE A 116 9.43 -26.65 1.05
C ILE A 116 10.39 -27.77 1.48
N ILE A 117 11.50 -27.97 0.77
CA ILE A 117 12.55 -28.96 1.08
C ILE A 117 13.20 -28.70 2.46
N LEU A 118 13.27 -27.44 2.90
CA LEU A 118 13.75 -27.13 4.26
C LEU A 118 12.79 -27.69 5.32
N ILE A 119 11.48 -27.69 5.06
CA ILE A 119 10.47 -28.26 5.96
C ILE A 119 10.61 -29.79 5.97
N THR A 120 10.76 -30.45 4.82
CA THR A 120 10.97 -31.90 4.79
C THR A 120 12.27 -32.32 5.48
N ASN A 121 13.34 -31.55 5.32
CA ASN A 121 14.63 -31.83 5.99
C ASN A 121 14.54 -31.61 7.51
N LEU A 122 13.81 -30.59 7.98
CA LEU A 122 13.56 -30.36 9.40
C LEU A 122 12.69 -31.45 10.02
N TYR A 123 11.63 -31.88 9.33
CA TYR A 123 10.81 -33.04 9.76
C TYR A 123 11.65 -34.32 9.81
N THR A 124 12.48 -34.57 8.80
CA THR A 124 13.37 -35.75 8.76
C THR A 124 14.41 -35.69 9.89
N LEU A 125 14.95 -34.50 10.21
CA LEU A 125 15.88 -34.32 11.33
C LEU A 125 15.21 -34.48 12.70
N TRP A 126 13.95 -34.11 12.82
CA TRP A 126 13.18 -34.28 14.05
C TRP A 126 12.89 -35.76 14.32
N GLU A 127 12.40 -36.51 13.33
CA GLU A 127 12.15 -37.97 13.41
C GLU A 127 13.42 -38.81 13.60
N THR A 128 14.60 -38.30 13.24
CA THR A 128 15.87 -39.05 13.39
C THR A 128 16.62 -38.74 14.67
N LYS A 129 16.24 -37.70 15.41
CA LYS A 129 16.93 -37.27 16.65
C LYS A 129 16.06 -37.32 17.91
N PHE A 130 14.75 -37.53 17.79
CA PHE A 130 13.79 -37.68 18.88
C PHE A 130 12.85 -38.84 18.58
#